data_AF-A0A183V8Y5-F1
#
_entry.id   AF-A0A183V8Y5-F1
#
_cell.length_a   1.000
_cell.length_b   1.000
_cell.length_c   1.000
_cell.angle_alpha   90.00
_cell.angle_beta   90.00
_cell.angle_gamma   90.00
#
_symmetry.space_group_name_H-M   'P 1'
#
loop_
_entity.id
_entity.type
_entity.pdbx_description
1 polymer ?
#
loop_
_entity_poly.entity_id
_entity_poly.type
_entity_poly.pdbx_seq_one_letter_code
_entity_poly.pdbx_strand_id
1 'polypeptide(L)'
;MYEVEGDAQVNPTSRAAQRAREGSGNLFAGFTFFLPAPYFRFTKVLTKDRLSEIIHMQGGQCIERLWDLPLGKRSYIIFGAGSCSADAARRFELDKGVKVLRADWVLDSICEYRVLQHNTHIYRIASCST
;
A
#
# COMPACT_ATOMS: atom_id res chain seq x y z
N MET A 1 15.68 -2.52 36.78
CA MET A 1 15.13 -2.08 35.48
C MET A 1 15.81 -2.91 34.42
N TYR A 2 15.06 -3.68 33.63
CA TYR A 2 15.63 -4.38 32.48
C TYR A 2 15.40 -3.49 31.25
N GLU A 3 16.46 -2.86 30.77
CA GLU A 3 16.48 -2.32 29.41
C GLU A 3 16.53 -3.53 28.47
N VAL A 4 15.41 -3.79 27.79
CA VAL A 4 15.42 -4.69 26.64
C VAL A 4 15.90 -3.85 25.46
N GLU A 5 17.22 -3.74 25.31
CA GLU A 5 17.87 -3.29 24.08
C GLU A 5 17.61 -4.35 23.02
N GLY A 6 16.44 -4.28 22.41
CA GLY A 6 16.07 -5.09 21.27
C GLY A 6 16.79 -4.56 20.04
N ASP A 7 18.08 -4.87 19.89
CA ASP A 7 18.76 -4.77 18.61
C ASP A 7 18.03 -5.70 17.64
N ALA A 8 17.13 -5.12 16.83
CA ALA A 8 16.53 -5.80 15.72
C ALA A 8 17.66 -6.21 14.78
N GLN A 9 18.16 -7.44 14.93
CA GLN A 9 19.17 -8.02 14.04
C GLN A 9 18.58 -8.11 12.63
N VAL A 10 18.78 -7.05 11.85
CA VAL A 10 18.44 -7.02 10.43
C VAL A 10 19.34 -8.05 9.76
N ASN A 11 18.78 -9.22 9.46
CA ASN A 11 19.53 -10.30 8.81
C ASN A 11 20.27 -9.75 7.58
N PRO A 12 21.61 -9.66 7.61
CA PRO A 12 22.39 -9.00 6.57
C PRO A 12 22.34 -9.75 5.22
N THR A 13 21.83 -10.98 5.21
CA THR A 13 21.62 -11.78 4.00
C THR A 13 20.22 -11.65 3.39
N SER A 14 19.31 -10.91 4.02
CA SER A 14 17.99 -10.66 3.45
C SER A 14 18.12 -9.78 2.21
N ARG A 15 17.70 -10.31 1.06
CA ARG A 15 17.67 -9.58 -0.22
C ARG A 15 16.82 -8.32 -0.15
N ALA A 16 15.83 -8.25 0.74
CA ALA A 16 15.03 -7.05 0.97
C ALA A 16 15.83 -6.00 1.77
N ALA A 17 16.55 -6.41 2.82
CA ALA A 17 17.41 -5.53 3.61
C ALA A 17 18.58 -4.97 2.77
N GLN A 18 19.14 -5.78 1.88
CA GLN A 18 20.16 -5.32 0.93
C GLN A 18 19.60 -4.28 -0.04
N ARG A 19 18.44 -4.56 -0.66
CA ARG A 19 17.74 -3.61 -1.54
C ARG A 19 17.39 -2.29 -0.84
N ALA A 20 17.05 -2.34 0.45
CA ALA A 20 16.78 -1.15 1.26
C ALA A 20 18.03 -0.29 1.50
N ARG A 21 19.20 -0.92 1.66
CA ARG A 21 20.49 -0.24 1.85
C ARG A 21 21.06 0.34 0.56
N GLU A 22 20.82 -0.33 -0.57
CA GLU A 22 21.30 0.08 -1.89
C GLU A 22 20.33 1.03 -2.61
N GLY A 23 19.05 1.00 -2.25
CA GLY A 23 18.01 1.84 -2.82
C GLY A 23 18.03 3.27 -2.23
N SER A 24 17.77 4.27 -3.07
CA SER A 24 17.78 5.69 -2.69
C SER A 24 16.57 6.14 -1.84
N GLY A 25 16.08 5.29 -0.93
CA GLY A 25 15.09 5.64 0.09
C GLY A 25 13.63 5.73 -0.36
N ASN A 26 13.33 5.87 -1.65
CA ASN A 26 11.98 6.22 -2.12
C ASN A 26 11.32 5.10 -2.94
N LEU A 27 10.90 4.03 -2.26
CA LEU A 27 10.22 2.88 -2.87
C LEU A 27 9.01 3.28 -3.72
N PHE A 28 8.23 4.26 -3.26
CA PHE A 28 7.01 4.74 -3.91
C PHE A 28 7.20 6.09 -4.60
N ALA A 29 8.44 6.47 -4.95
CA ALA A 29 8.69 7.70 -5.72
C ALA A 29 7.85 7.75 -7.00
N GLY A 30 7.06 8.81 -7.14
CA GLY A 30 6.19 9.04 -8.30
C GLY A 30 4.96 8.12 -8.35
N PHE A 31 4.58 7.51 -7.22
CA PHE A 31 3.29 6.84 -7.06
C PHE A 31 2.31 7.74 -6.31
N THR A 32 1.05 7.68 -6.73
CA THR A 32 -0.05 8.43 -6.11
C THR A 32 -1.13 7.47 -5.65
N PHE A 33 -1.58 7.65 -4.41
CA PHE A 33 -2.51 6.76 -3.75
C PHE A 33 -3.74 7.53 -3.27
N PHE A 34 -4.91 6.95 -3.50
CA PHE A 34 -6.14 7.42 -2.87
C PHE A 34 -6.61 6.40 -1.84
N LEU A 35 -6.85 6.84 -0.61
CA LEU A 35 -7.28 6.01 0.51
C LEU A 35 -8.69 6.44 0.95
N PRO A 36 -9.76 5.78 0.47
CA PRO A 36 -11.11 6.13 0.86
C PRO A 36 -11.39 5.69 2.30
N ALA A 37 -11.58 6.67 3.18
CA ALA A 37 -11.76 6.48 4.62
C ALA A 37 -12.83 5.43 5.04
N PRO A 38 -13.98 5.27 4.34
CA PRO A 38 -14.99 4.28 4.71
C PRO A 38 -14.45 2.84 4.77
N TYR A 39 -13.47 2.49 3.93
CA TYR A 39 -12.94 1.12 3.85
C TYR A 39 -11.84 0.83 4.87
N PHE A 40 -11.48 1.81 5.70
CA PHE A 40 -10.53 1.64 6.82
C PHE A 40 -11.24 1.53 8.18
N ARG A 41 -12.56 1.71 8.24
CA ARG A 41 -13.30 1.72 9.52
C ARG A 41 -13.34 0.36 10.23
N PHE A 42 -13.24 -0.72 9.45
CA PHE A 42 -13.40 -2.09 9.97
C PHE A 42 -12.06 -2.78 10.28
N THR A 43 -10.95 -2.22 9.81
CA THR A 43 -9.62 -2.78 10.09
C THR A 43 -9.12 -2.29 11.45
N LYS A 44 -8.85 -3.23 12.35
CA LYS A 44 -8.20 -2.97 13.65
C LYS A 44 -6.67 -2.97 13.55
N VAL A 45 -6.13 -3.40 12.41
CA VAL A 45 -4.69 -3.63 12.23
C VAL A 45 -3.99 -2.39 11.69
N LEU A 46 -4.65 -1.66 10.78
CA LEU A 46 -4.01 -0.54 10.09
C LEU A 46 -5.02 0.54 9.73
N THR A 47 -4.89 1.71 10.37
CA THR A 47 -5.73 2.87 10.07
C THR A 47 -5.29 3.55 8.78
N LYS A 48 -6.19 4.33 8.19
CA LYS A 48 -5.90 5.17 7.01
C LYS A 48 -4.68 6.05 7.26
N ASP A 49 -4.65 6.74 8.39
CA ASP A 49 -3.62 7.73 8.70
C ASP A 49 -2.24 7.09 8.84
N ARG A 50 -2.17 5.93 9.51
CA ARG A 50 -0.92 5.16 9.62
C ARG A 50 -0.43 4.64 8.29
N LEU A 51 -1.33 4.12 7.43
CA LEU A 51 -0.94 3.69 6.09
C LEU A 51 -0.46 4.87 5.24
N SER A 52 -1.14 6.02 5.34
CA SER A 52 -0.75 7.24 4.63
C SER A 52 0.64 7.73 5.06
N GLU A 53 0.92 7.73 6.36
CA GLU A 53 2.22 8.08 6.92
C GLU A 53 3.32 7.14 6.39
N ILE A 54 3.06 5.83 6.39
CA ILE A 54 4.00 4.82 5.85
C ILE A 54 4.29 5.07 4.37
N ILE A 55 3.26 5.31 3.55
CA ILE A 55 3.42 5.61 2.12
C ILE A 55 4.26 6.87 1.93
N HIS A 56 4.01 7.91 2.74
CA HIS A 56 4.74 9.16 2.67
C HIS A 56 6.22 9.01 3.02
N MET A 57 6.53 8.26 4.08
CA MET A 57 7.91 7.93 4.46
C MET A 57 8.69 7.19 3.36
N GLN A 58 7.99 6.49 2.47
CA GLN A 58 8.56 5.77 1.35
C GLN A 58 8.53 6.58 0.02
N GLY A 59 8.26 7.88 0.09
CA GLY A 59 8.27 8.79 -1.06
C GLY A 59 7.03 8.76 -1.94
N GLY A 60 5.95 8.10 -1.49
CA GLY A 60 4.65 8.09 -2.17
C GLY A 60 3.79 9.29 -1.78
N GLN A 61 2.83 9.64 -2.64
CA GLN A 61 1.86 10.69 -2.36
C GLN A 61 0.47 10.12 -2.09
N CYS A 62 -0.16 10.57 -1.00
CA CYS A 62 -1.54 10.26 -0.69
C CYS A 62 -2.39 11.50 -0.97
N ILE A 63 -3.45 11.34 -1.77
CA ILE A 63 -4.40 12.41 -2.07
C ILE A 63 -5.69 12.22 -1.29
N GLU A 64 -6.36 13.32 -0.98
CA GLU A 64 -7.60 13.31 -0.20
C GLU A 64 -8.84 13.14 -1.06
N ARG A 65 -8.78 13.54 -2.33
CA ARG A 65 -9.94 13.59 -3.22
C ARG A 65 -9.71 12.70 -4.43
N LEU A 66 -10.71 11.91 -4.79
CA LEU A 66 -10.61 10.94 -5.88
C LEU A 66 -10.34 11.60 -7.25
N TRP A 67 -10.82 12.83 -7.46
CA TRP A 67 -10.62 13.55 -8.73
C TRP A 67 -9.23 14.14 -8.91
N ASP A 68 -8.43 14.23 -7.85
CA ASP A 68 -7.03 14.65 -7.94
C ASP A 68 -6.10 13.47 -8.30
N LEU A 69 -6.67 12.26 -8.48
CA LEU A 69 -5.90 11.08 -8.83
C LEU A 69 -5.48 11.12 -10.30
N PRO A 70 -4.17 11.13 -10.60
CA PRO A 70 -3.72 11.08 -11.99
C PRO A 70 -4.09 9.75 -12.62
N LEU A 71 -4.56 9.79 -13.87
CA LEU A 71 -4.83 8.59 -14.65
C LEU A 71 -3.49 8.04 -15.15
N GLY A 72 -3.00 6.94 -14.57
CA GLY A 72 -1.68 6.41 -14.93
C GLY A 72 -1.32 5.08 -14.28
N LYS A 73 -0.22 4.47 -14.75
CA LYS A 73 0.27 3.15 -14.28
C LYS A 73 0.82 3.15 -12.84
N ARG A 74 0.96 4.33 -12.23
CA ARG A 74 1.49 4.52 -10.86
C ARG A 74 0.45 5.06 -9.88
N SER A 75 -0.82 4.99 -10.27
CA SER A 75 -1.94 5.48 -9.46
C SER A 75 -2.78 4.31 -8.99
N TYR A 76 -3.04 4.23 -7.69
CA TYR A 76 -3.79 3.14 -7.09
C TYR A 76 -4.77 3.64 -6.05
N ILE A 77 -5.92 2.98 -5.97
CA ILE A 77 -6.87 3.17 -4.88
C ILE A 77 -6.64 2.05 -3.87
N ILE A 78 -6.40 2.39 -2.61
CA ILE A 78 -6.05 1.42 -1.57
C ILE A 78 -7.17 1.35 -0.54
N PHE A 79 -7.77 0.18 -0.37
CA PHE A 79 -8.72 -0.09 0.72
C PHE A 79 -8.00 -0.70 1.92
N GLY A 80 -8.66 -0.72 3.07
CA GLY A 80 -8.12 -1.31 4.29
C GLY A 80 -7.73 -2.78 4.14
N ALA A 81 -6.81 -3.23 4.99
CA ALA A 81 -6.37 -4.61 5.05
C ALA A 81 -7.56 -5.55 5.27
N GLY A 82 -7.60 -6.66 4.54
CA GLY A 82 -8.71 -7.63 4.60
C GLY A 82 -10.03 -7.16 3.99
N SER A 83 -10.10 -5.97 3.37
CA SER A 83 -11.32 -5.53 2.68
C SER A 83 -11.61 -6.40 1.44
N CYS A 84 -12.83 -6.91 1.35
CA CYS A 84 -13.34 -7.70 0.22
C CYS A 84 -14.59 -7.04 -0.41
N SER A 85 -14.69 -5.71 -0.33
CA SER A 85 -15.82 -4.95 -0.91
C SER A 85 -15.74 -4.88 -2.44
N ALA A 86 -15.94 -6.02 -3.11
CA ALA A 86 -15.73 -6.20 -4.54
C ALA A 86 -16.59 -5.28 -5.42
N ASP A 87 -17.86 -5.06 -5.03
CA ASP A 87 -18.75 -4.18 -5.80
C ASP A 87 -18.32 -2.72 -5.73
N ALA A 88 -17.92 -2.26 -4.55
CA ALA A 88 -17.38 -0.91 -4.37
C ALA A 88 -16.08 -0.73 -5.17
N ALA A 89 -15.17 -1.71 -5.09
CA ALA A 89 -13.93 -1.69 -5.86
C ALA A 89 -14.22 -1.59 -7.36
N ARG A 90 -15.11 -2.44 -7.90
CA ARG A 90 -15.51 -2.41 -9.32
C ARG A 90 -16.06 -1.05 -9.75
N ARG A 91 -16.84 -0.38 -8.89
CA ARG A 91 -17.35 0.98 -9.16
C ARG A 91 -16.22 2.01 -9.27
N PHE A 92 -15.26 2.01 -8.34
CA PHE A 92 -14.11 2.91 -8.41
C PHE A 92 -13.22 2.64 -9.63
N GLU A 93 -12.99 1.36 -9.96
CA GLU A 93 -12.20 0.99 -11.13
C GLU A 93 -12.88 1.42 -12.43
N LEU A 94 -14.22 1.35 -12.51
CA LEU A 94 -14.98 1.79 -13.67
C LEU A 94 -15.03 3.32 -13.79
N ASP A 95 -15.18 4.04 -12.68
CA ASP A 95 -15.22 5.51 -12.65
C ASP A 95 -13.85 6.15 -12.96
N LYS A 96 -12.77 5.59 -12.41
CA LYS A 96 -11.42 6.18 -12.52
C LYS A 96 -10.46 5.44 -13.43
N GLY A 97 -10.76 4.23 -13.86
CA GLY A 97 -9.85 3.45 -14.71
C GLY A 97 -8.54 3.03 -14.03
N VAL A 98 -8.45 3.13 -12.70
CA VAL A 98 -7.28 2.70 -11.90
C VAL A 98 -7.64 1.47 -11.07
N LYS A 99 -6.65 0.63 -10.75
CA LYS A 99 -6.88 -0.59 -9.96
C LYS A 99 -7.15 -0.25 -8.50
N VAL A 100 -8.07 -1.00 -7.89
CA VAL A 100 -8.35 -0.94 -6.45
C VAL A 100 -7.70 -2.16 -5.77
N LEU A 101 -6.73 -1.88 -4.90
CA LEU A 101 -5.93 -2.89 -4.21
C LEU A 101 -6.20 -2.87 -2.70
N ARG A 102 -5.92 -3.98 -2.03
CA ARG A 102 -5.87 -4.05 -0.56
C ARG A 102 -4.59 -3.41 -0.03
N ALA A 103 -4.66 -2.87 1.20
CA ALA A 103 -3.51 -2.34 1.92
C ALA A 103 -2.36 -3.36 2.06
N ASP A 104 -2.68 -4.65 2.07
CA ASP A 104 -1.71 -5.76 2.08
C ASP A 104 -0.66 -5.61 0.95
N TRP A 105 -1.05 -5.11 -0.24
CA TRP A 105 -0.12 -4.87 -1.34
C TRP A 105 0.97 -3.82 -1.00
N VAL A 106 0.58 -2.78 -0.27
CA VAL A 106 1.50 -1.72 0.16
C VAL A 106 2.48 -2.29 1.18
N LEU A 107 1.96 -3.02 2.18
CA LEU A 107 2.76 -3.63 3.23
C LEU A 107 3.75 -4.65 2.67
N ASP A 108 3.29 -5.56 1.81
CA ASP A 108 4.15 -6.58 1.20
C ASP A 108 5.20 -5.95 0.28
N SER A 109 4.85 -4.87 -0.43
CA SER A 109 5.82 -4.12 -1.24
C SER A 109 6.93 -3.50 -0.39
N ILE A 110 6.61 -3.06 0.83
CA ILE A 110 7.59 -2.51 1.79
C ILE A 110 8.44 -3.63 2.38
N CYS A 111 7.83 -4.73 2.80
CA CYS A 111 8.53 -5.90 3.32
C CYS A 111 9.55 -6.45 2.31
N GLU A 112 9.20 -6.45 1.03
CA GLU A 112 10.09 -6.84 -0.07
C GLU A 112 11.02 -5.73 -0.54
N TYR A 113 10.84 -4.50 -0.07
CA TYR A 113 11.47 -3.29 -0.59
C TYR A 113 11.44 -3.24 -2.12
N ARG A 114 10.29 -3.57 -2.71
CA ARG A 114 10.03 -3.56 -4.16
C ARG A 114 8.55 -3.45 -4.44
N VAL A 115 8.17 -2.51 -5.30
CA VAL A 115 6.77 -2.35 -5.72
C VAL A 115 6.30 -3.57 -6.51
N LEU A 116 5.29 -4.27 -5.99
CA LEU A 116 4.76 -5.52 -6.56
C LEU A 116 3.80 -5.29 -7.74
N GLN A 117 4.23 -4.55 -8.77
CA GLN A 117 3.37 -4.17 -9.92
C GLN A 117 2.83 -5.39 -10.70
N HIS A 118 3.66 -6.42 -10.87
CA HIS A 118 3.32 -7.65 -11.59
C HIS A 118 2.30 -8.53 -10.83
N ASN A 119 2.23 -8.38 -9.50
CA ASN A 119 1.39 -9.21 -8.63
C ASN A 119 0.12 -8.47 -8.18
N THR A 120 -0.20 -7.32 -8.78
CA THR A 120 -1.38 -6.52 -8.43
C THR A 120 -2.70 -7.29 -8.49
N HIS A 121 -2.79 -8.32 -9.33
CA HIS A 121 -3.99 -9.17 -9.44
C HIS A 121 -4.32 -9.94 -8.15
N ILE A 122 -3.32 -10.32 -7.35
CA ILE A 122 -3.49 -11.06 -6.08
C ILE A 122 -4.17 -10.17 -5.02
N TYR A 123 -3.89 -8.87 -5.09
CA TYR A 123 -4.37 -7.89 -4.10
C TYR A 123 -5.58 -7.10 -4.59
N ARG A 124 -6.00 -7.29 -5.84
CA ARG A 124 -7.14 -6.59 -6.43
C ARG A 124 -8.43 -7.05 -5.74
N ILE A 125 -9.24 -6.08 -5.30
CA ILE A 125 -10.45 -6.37 -4.54
C ILE A 125 -11.61 -6.78 -5.46
N ALA A 126 -11.63 -6.26 -6.69
CA ALA A 126 -12.66 -6.60 -7.66
C ALA A 126 -12.72 -8.11 -8.02
N SER A 127 -11.62 -8.85 -7.80
CA SER A 127 -11.54 -10.31 -8.00
C SER A 127 -11.94 -11.14 -6.77
N CYS A 128 -12.27 -10.50 -5.64
CA CYS A 128 -12.75 -11.20 -4.45
C CYS A 128 -14.13 -11.81 -4.76
N SER A 129 -14.20 -13.13 -4.96
CA SER A 129 -15.45 -13.87 -5.13
C SER A 129 -16.12 -14.00 -3.76
N THR A 130 -17.41 -13.65 -3.68
CA THR A 130 -18.22 -13.78 -2.46
C THR A 130 -18.52 -15.23 -2.14
#